data_AF-A0A1M4M8S0-F1
#
_entry.id   AF-A0A1M4M8S0-F1
#
_cell.length_a   1.000
_cell.length_b   1.000
_cell.length_c   1.000
_cell.angle_alpha   90.00
_cell.angle_beta   90.00
_cell.angle_gamma   90.00
#
_symmetry.space_group_name_H-M   'P 1'
#
loop_
_entity.id
_entity.type
_entity.pdbx_description
1 polymer ?
#
loop_
_entity_poly.entity_id
_entity_poly.type
_entity_poly.pdbx_seq_one_letter_code
_entity_poly.pdbx_strand_id
1 'polypeptide(L)'
;MKKLLVLIMALIVTLSLVACRGEDIQEAEETIADPSANSTDAVDLPYQNVTPEQIQTLSDVLAELEPLYNEAAALAVENGWEADEITVQELNVVYTLIDAGKHGVADPSEYGDTSKEDMDVLVEQYQAILGAMPDLIAKVSELYEE
;
A
#
# COMPACT_ATOMS: atom_id res chain seq x y z
N MET A 1 -7.09 -19.52 -9.10
CA MET A 1 -6.77 -18.07 -9.14
C MET A 1 -8.05 -17.24 -9.28
N LYS A 2 -8.94 -17.33 -8.29
CA LYS A 2 -10.25 -16.60 -8.24
C LYS A 2 -10.86 -16.59 -6.84
N LYS A 3 -10.24 -17.33 -5.90
CA LYS A 3 -10.71 -17.50 -4.52
C LYS A 3 -9.88 -16.70 -3.50
N LEU A 4 -8.72 -16.16 -3.90
CA LEU A 4 -7.88 -15.37 -2.99
C LEU A 4 -8.47 -13.97 -2.75
N LEU A 5 -9.03 -13.34 -3.80
CA LEU A 5 -9.67 -12.02 -3.74
C LEU A 5 -10.94 -11.96 -2.87
N VAL A 6 -11.56 -13.10 -2.56
CA VAL A 6 -12.78 -13.14 -1.73
C VAL A 6 -12.46 -13.07 -0.22
N LEU A 7 -11.25 -13.45 0.20
CA LEU A 7 -10.94 -13.57 1.62
C LEU A 7 -10.67 -12.22 2.31
N ILE A 8 -10.20 -11.22 1.56
CA ILE A 8 -9.82 -9.90 2.11
C ILE A 8 -11.05 -9.01 2.36
N MET A 9 -12.12 -9.17 1.57
CA MET A 9 -13.33 -8.34 1.72
C MET A 9 -14.18 -8.67 2.97
N ALA A 10 -13.92 -9.80 3.65
CA ALA A 10 -14.73 -10.24 4.79
C ALA A 10 -14.36 -9.56 6.12
N LEU A 11 -13.24 -8.83 6.22
CA LEU A 11 -12.72 -8.34 7.51
C LEU A 11 -13.28 -6.98 7.96
N ILE A 12 -14.09 -6.27 7.15
CA ILE A 12 -14.43 -4.84 7.37
C ILE A 12 -15.86 -4.61 7.94
N VAL A 13 -16.61 -5.65 8.31
CA VAL A 13 -18.04 -5.49 8.72
C VAL A 13 -18.25 -5.15 10.21
N THR A 14 -17.34 -4.45 10.91
CA THR A 14 -17.57 -4.13 12.34
C THR A 14 -17.42 -2.67 12.75
N LEU A 15 -17.14 -1.74 11.84
CA LEU A 15 -17.03 -0.31 12.20
C LEU A 15 -18.01 0.56 11.40
N SER A 16 -19.29 0.40 11.70
CA SER A 16 -20.30 1.40 11.35
C SER A 16 -21.43 1.35 12.36
N LEU A 17 -21.51 2.37 13.22
CA LEU A 17 -22.76 3.00 13.70
C LEU A 17 -22.46 4.04 14.78
N VAL A 18 -22.33 5.31 14.37
CA VAL A 18 -23.17 6.39 14.90
C VAL A 18 -23.25 7.48 13.83
N ALA A 19 -24.47 7.69 13.35
CA ALA A 19 -24.87 8.72 12.41
C ALA A 19 -25.54 9.88 13.15
N CYS A 20 -25.70 10.98 12.39
CA CYS A 20 -26.61 12.10 12.56
C CYS A 20 -26.22 13.21 13.55
N ARG A 21 -26.04 14.42 12.99
CA ARG A 21 -27.08 15.48 12.82
C ARG A 21 -26.30 16.81 12.72
N GLY A 22 -26.21 17.54 11.60
CA GLY A 22 -27.23 18.07 10.71
C GLY A 22 -27.38 19.57 10.98
N GLU A 23 -27.03 20.47 10.05
CA GLU A 23 -27.69 21.78 9.85
C GLU A 23 -27.19 22.51 8.58
N ASP A 24 -28.15 23.10 7.85
CA ASP A 24 -28.07 23.84 6.58
C ASP A 24 -27.21 25.13 6.63
N ILE A 25 -26.62 25.59 5.50
CA ILE A 25 -26.63 27.00 5.02
C ILE A 25 -26.41 27.10 3.48
N GLN A 26 -27.45 27.59 2.80
CA GLN A 26 -27.62 28.56 1.69
C GLN A 26 -26.66 28.74 0.47
N GLU A 27 -27.35 28.98 -0.65
CA GLU A 27 -27.01 29.47 -2.00
C GLU A 27 -25.99 30.62 -2.11
N ALA A 28 -25.20 30.58 -3.20
CA ALA A 28 -24.76 31.76 -3.94
C ALA A 28 -24.61 31.43 -5.43
N GLU A 29 -25.18 32.29 -6.27
CA GLU A 29 -25.32 32.20 -7.73
C GLU A 29 -24.03 32.48 -8.53
N GLU A 30 -24.05 31.92 -9.75
CA GLU A 30 -23.52 32.42 -11.03
C GLU A 30 -22.00 32.54 -11.26
N THR A 31 -21.49 31.72 -12.19
CA THR A 31 -20.50 32.15 -13.18
C THR A 31 -20.57 31.28 -14.43
N ILE A 32 -20.51 31.97 -15.57
CA ILE A 32 -20.80 31.57 -16.94
C ILE A 32 -19.68 30.69 -17.51
N ALA A 33 -20.06 29.68 -18.27
CA ALA A 33 -19.15 28.82 -19.03
C ALA A 33 -18.42 29.60 -20.14
N ASP A 34 -17.10 29.42 -20.25
CA ASP A 34 -16.34 29.59 -21.49
C ASP A 34 -15.70 28.25 -21.87
N PRO A 35 -16.14 27.58 -22.96
CA PRO A 35 -15.55 26.35 -23.45
C PRO A 35 -14.50 26.68 -24.51
N SER A 36 -13.35 27.21 -24.08
CA SER A 36 -12.20 27.36 -24.97
C SER A 36 -11.00 26.62 -24.40
N ALA A 37 -10.99 25.33 -24.74
CA ALA A 37 -9.83 24.51 -25.07
C ALA A 37 -8.48 25.20 -24.90
N ASN A 38 -7.81 24.91 -23.78
CA ASN A 38 -6.38 24.67 -23.80
C ASN A 38 -6.17 23.23 -23.36
N SER A 39 -6.46 22.31 -24.29
CA SER A 39 -5.99 20.93 -24.23
C SER A 39 -4.48 20.98 -24.24
N THR A 40 -3.88 21.09 -23.05
CA THR A 40 -2.62 20.41 -22.80
C THR A 40 -2.88 18.97 -23.20
N ASP A 41 -2.16 18.45 -24.19
CA ASP A 41 -2.19 17.05 -24.55
C ASP A 41 -1.87 16.25 -23.28
N ALA A 42 -2.92 15.86 -22.55
CA ALA A 42 -2.84 14.89 -21.50
C ALA A 42 -2.38 13.63 -22.20
N VAL A 43 -1.14 13.25 -21.94
CA VAL A 43 -0.64 11.94 -22.33
C VAL A 43 -1.68 10.97 -21.80
N ASP A 44 -2.40 10.31 -22.72
CA ASP A 44 -3.39 9.29 -22.40
C ASP A 44 -2.63 8.07 -21.90
N LEU A 45 -2.16 8.18 -20.65
CA LEU A 45 -1.50 7.11 -19.96
C LEU A 45 -2.56 6.02 -19.74
N PRO A 46 -2.24 4.75 -19.96
CA PRO A 46 -3.20 3.66 -19.78
C PRO A 46 -3.71 3.48 -18.33
N TYR A 47 -3.25 4.32 -17.39
CA TYR A 47 -3.56 4.29 -15.96
C TYR A 47 -4.17 5.62 -15.52
N GLN A 48 -5.45 5.81 -15.86
CA GLN A 48 -6.16 7.07 -15.59
C GLN A 48 -6.45 7.30 -14.10
N ASN A 49 -6.36 6.24 -13.28
CA ASN A 49 -6.78 6.26 -11.88
C ASN A 49 -5.61 6.30 -10.87
N VAL A 50 -4.36 6.21 -11.34
CA VAL A 50 -3.15 6.23 -10.50
C VAL A 50 -2.22 7.34 -10.98
N THR A 51 -1.65 8.12 -10.07
CA THR A 51 -0.76 9.22 -10.45
C THR A 51 0.70 8.77 -10.50
N PRO A 52 1.54 9.41 -11.36
CA PRO A 52 2.98 9.16 -11.38
C PRO A 52 3.64 9.36 -10.00
N GLU A 53 3.18 10.33 -9.22
CA GLU A 53 3.71 10.61 -7.88
C GLU A 53 3.43 9.47 -6.90
N GLN A 54 2.26 8.83 -6.97
CA GLN A 54 1.92 7.66 -6.14
C GLN A 54 2.82 6.47 -6.49
N ILE A 55 3.03 6.21 -7.79
CA ILE A 55 3.94 5.16 -8.26
C ILE A 55 5.38 5.43 -7.83
N GLN A 56 5.85 6.67 -7.97
CA GLN A 56 7.20 7.04 -7.54
C GLN A 56 7.37 6.88 -6.02
N THR A 57 6.39 7.32 -5.24
CA THR A 57 6.42 7.17 -3.78
C THR A 57 6.49 5.70 -3.38
N LEU A 58 5.70 4.84 -4.02
CA LEU A 58 5.76 3.40 -3.78
C LEU A 58 7.10 2.80 -4.19
N SER A 59 7.66 3.23 -5.33
CA SER A 59 8.99 2.81 -5.78
C SER A 59 10.08 3.17 -4.76
N ASP A 60 10.02 4.36 -4.18
CA ASP A 60 11.00 4.83 -3.19
C ASP A 60 10.89 4.00 -1.90
N VAL A 61 9.67 3.77 -1.42
CA VAL A 61 9.42 2.91 -0.25
C VAL A 61 9.94 1.49 -0.48
N LEU A 62 9.71 0.90 -1.65
CA LEU A 62 10.19 -0.45 -1.99
C LEU A 62 11.72 -0.53 -2.03
N ALA A 63 12.38 0.52 -2.53
CA ALA A 63 13.83 0.60 -2.58
C ALA A 63 14.46 0.64 -1.18
N GLU A 64 13.78 1.21 -0.20
CA GLU A 64 14.19 1.19 1.21
C GLU A 64 13.78 -0.11 1.92
N LEU A 65 12.61 -0.67 1.58
CA LEU A 65 12.06 -1.85 2.25
C LEU A 65 12.84 -3.13 1.93
N GLU A 66 13.28 -3.31 0.69
CA GLU A 66 14.03 -4.50 0.26
C GLU A 66 15.33 -4.76 1.05
N PRO A 67 16.26 -3.80 1.22
CA PRO A 67 17.47 -4.05 2.00
C PRO A 67 17.16 -4.38 3.47
N LEU A 68 16.14 -3.74 4.07
CA LEU A 68 15.72 -4.03 5.45
C LEU A 68 15.14 -5.44 5.58
N TYR A 69 14.35 -5.88 4.60
CA TYR A 69 13.85 -7.25 4.56
C TYR A 69 15.00 -8.26 4.46
N ASN A 70 15.97 -8.01 3.58
CA ASN A 70 17.12 -8.90 3.41
C ASN A 70 17.97 -8.99 4.70
N GLU A 71 18.13 -7.89 5.42
CA GLU A 71 18.77 -7.86 6.74
C GLU A 71 17.99 -8.70 7.76
N ALA A 72 16.69 -8.45 7.91
CA ALA A 72 15.84 -9.19 8.83
C ALA A 72 15.84 -10.69 8.52
N ALA A 73 15.73 -11.08 7.25
CA ALA A 73 15.77 -12.46 6.83
C ALA A 73 17.12 -13.13 7.17
N ALA A 74 18.24 -12.44 6.92
CA ALA A 74 19.56 -12.97 7.26
C ALA A 74 19.74 -13.17 8.78
N LEU A 75 19.32 -12.19 9.59
CA LEU A 75 19.36 -12.25 11.04
C LEU A 75 18.45 -13.36 11.59
N ALA A 76 17.27 -13.55 11.00
CA ALA A 76 16.37 -14.63 11.39
C ALA A 76 17.01 -16.01 11.19
N VAL A 77 17.76 -16.21 10.10
CA VAL A 77 18.55 -17.43 9.90
C VAL A 77 19.70 -17.53 10.89
N GLU A 78 20.48 -16.45 11.04
CA GLU A 78 21.65 -16.43 11.93
C GLU A 78 21.30 -16.75 13.39
N ASN A 79 20.16 -16.23 13.85
CA ASN A 79 19.75 -16.32 15.25
C ASN A 79 18.71 -17.42 15.52
N GLY A 80 18.39 -18.26 14.54
CA GLY A 80 17.60 -19.48 14.74
C GLY A 80 16.08 -19.31 14.73
N TRP A 81 15.56 -18.23 14.16
CA TRP A 81 14.13 -17.93 14.07
C TRP A 81 13.39 -18.69 12.94
N GLU A 82 14.10 -19.49 12.13
CA GLU A 82 13.53 -20.17 10.94
C GLU A 82 12.41 -21.17 11.27
N ALA A 83 12.32 -21.63 12.52
CA ALA A 83 11.27 -22.54 12.98
C ALA A 83 10.10 -21.83 13.68
N ASP A 84 10.24 -20.54 14.01
CA ASP A 84 9.17 -19.77 14.62
C ASP A 84 8.13 -19.39 13.56
N GLU A 85 6.98 -20.07 13.59
CA GLU A 85 5.94 -19.94 12.56
C GLU A 85 5.47 -18.49 12.38
N ILE A 86 5.39 -17.73 13.47
CA ILE A 86 4.95 -16.33 13.45
C ILE A 86 5.99 -15.47 12.73
N THR A 87 7.26 -15.58 13.08
CA THR A 87 8.35 -14.80 12.46
C THR A 87 8.52 -15.16 10.99
N VAL A 88 8.42 -16.45 10.65
CA VAL A 88 8.42 -16.91 9.26
C VAL A 88 7.23 -16.30 8.49
N GLN A 89 6.05 -16.24 9.09
CA GLN A 89 4.89 -15.62 8.47
C GLN A 89 5.08 -14.11 8.26
N GLU A 90 5.59 -13.39 9.26
CA GLU A 90 5.88 -11.95 9.18
C GLU A 90 6.85 -11.64 8.02
N LEU A 91 7.97 -12.36 7.94
CA LEU A 91 8.95 -12.20 6.86
C LEU A 91 8.34 -12.53 5.48
N ASN A 92 7.54 -13.59 5.39
CA ASN A 92 6.90 -13.96 4.12
C ASN A 92 5.87 -12.93 3.66
N VAL A 93 5.15 -12.29 4.58
CA VAL A 93 4.22 -11.20 4.26
C VAL A 93 5.00 -10.02 3.69
N VAL A 94 6.08 -9.60 4.35
CA VAL A 94 6.93 -8.50 3.85
C VAL A 94 7.50 -8.82 2.47
N TYR A 95 8.03 -10.03 2.28
CA TYR A 95 8.53 -10.49 0.98
C TYR A 95 7.46 -10.42 -0.12
N THR A 96 6.27 -10.95 0.16
CA THR A 96 5.16 -10.97 -0.80
C THR A 96 4.73 -9.55 -1.19
N LEU A 97 4.74 -8.63 -0.24
CA LEU A 97 4.42 -7.23 -0.50
C LEU A 97 5.51 -6.53 -1.31
N ILE A 98 6.79 -6.78 -1.03
CA ILE A 98 7.89 -6.26 -1.87
C ILE A 98 7.73 -6.75 -3.32
N ASP A 99 7.47 -8.05 -3.52
CA ASP A 99 7.31 -8.64 -4.85
C ASP A 99 6.10 -8.05 -5.60
N ALA A 100 4.94 -8.00 -4.93
CA ALA A 100 3.72 -7.42 -5.50
C ALA A 100 3.88 -5.93 -5.83
N GLY A 101 4.48 -5.16 -4.91
CA GLY A 101 4.73 -3.73 -5.11
C GLY A 101 5.68 -3.47 -6.28
N LYS A 102 6.75 -4.25 -6.41
CA LYS A 102 7.66 -4.15 -7.57
C LYS A 102 6.95 -4.44 -8.88
N HIS A 103 6.06 -5.43 -8.90
CA HIS A 103 5.27 -5.74 -10.08
C HIS A 103 4.37 -4.57 -10.47
N GLY A 104 3.62 -4.01 -9.51
CA GLY A 104 2.73 -2.88 -9.78
C GLY A 104 3.46 -1.58 -10.11
N VAL A 105 4.65 -1.33 -9.55
CA VAL A 105 5.48 -0.17 -9.94
C VAL A 105 6.03 -0.32 -11.35
N ALA A 106 6.45 -1.53 -11.73
CA ALA A 106 6.97 -1.80 -13.08
C ALA A 106 5.88 -1.74 -14.15
N ASP A 107 4.66 -2.15 -13.80
CA ASP A 107 3.48 -2.09 -14.66
C ASP A 107 2.26 -1.57 -13.86
N PRO A 108 2.03 -0.24 -13.84
CA PRO A 108 0.89 0.32 -13.13
C PRO A 108 -0.48 -0.10 -13.69
N SER A 109 -0.56 -0.86 -14.81
CA SER A 109 -1.82 -1.47 -15.27
C SER A 109 -2.39 -2.42 -14.27
N GLU A 110 -1.50 -3.07 -13.52
CA GLU A 110 -1.84 -4.18 -12.65
C GLU A 110 -2.66 -3.69 -11.45
N TYR A 111 -2.68 -2.38 -11.18
CA TYR A 111 -3.62 -1.77 -10.24
C TYR A 111 -5.06 -1.71 -10.76
N GLY A 112 -5.28 -1.90 -12.06
CA GLY A 112 -6.61 -2.00 -12.68
C GLY A 112 -7.51 -0.82 -12.35
N ASP A 113 -8.68 -1.11 -11.76
CA ASP A 113 -9.69 -0.11 -11.40
C ASP A 113 -9.45 0.52 -10.01
N THR A 114 -8.27 0.31 -9.39
CA THR A 114 -7.94 0.93 -8.10
C THR A 114 -8.06 2.44 -8.21
N SER A 115 -8.85 3.04 -7.31
CA SER A 115 -9.05 4.49 -7.30
C SER A 115 -7.79 5.22 -6.83
N LYS A 116 -7.72 6.52 -7.09
CA LYS A 116 -6.62 7.35 -6.61
C LYS A 116 -6.53 7.32 -5.08
N GLU A 117 -7.68 7.43 -4.41
CA GLU A 117 -7.77 7.39 -2.96
C GLU A 117 -7.34 6.03 -2.39
N ASP A 118 -7.71 4.92 -3.05
CA ASP A 118 -7.26 3.58 -2.65
C ASP A 118 -5.75 3.41 -2.86
N MET A 119 -5.18 4.04 -3.89
CA MET A 119 -3.73 4.08 -4.09
C MET A 119 -3.01 4.89 -3.02
N ASP A 120 -3.61 5.99 -2.52
CA ASP A 120 -3.06 6.73 -1.37
C ASP A 120 -3.03 5.82 -0.13
N VAL A 121 -4.10 5.07 0.13
CA VAL A 121 -4.14 4.08 1.23
C VAL A 121 -3.10 2.99 1.04
N LEU A 122 -2.88 2.51 -0.19
CA LEU A 122 -1.83 1.53 -0.49
C LEU A 122 -0.45 2.10 -0.16
N VAL A 123 -0.15 3.31 -0.61
CA VAL A 123 1.13 4.00 -0.31
C VAL A 123 1.33 4.11 1.21
N GLU A 124 0.31 4.55 1.95
CA GLU A 124 0.35 4.63 3.41
C GLU A 124 0.64 3.27 4.07
N GLN A 125 0.06 2.18 3.55
CA GLN A 125 0.32 0.83 4.05
C GLN A 125 1.78 0.41 3.84
N TYR A 126 2.35 0.66 2.66
CA TYR A 126 3.77 0.38 2.41
C TYR A 126 4.69 1.21 3.31
N GLN A 127 4.35 2.47 3.55
CA GLN A 127 5.09 3.33 4.48
C GLN A 127 5.00 2.83 5.93
N ALA A 128 3.83 2.33 6.36
CA ALA A 128 3.66 1.75 7.68
C ALA A 128 4.51 0.47 7.85
N ILE A 129 4.57 -0.38 6.82
CA ILE A 129 5.42 -1.58 6.81
C ILE A 129 6.90 -1.19 6.89
N LEU A 130 7.33 -0.21 6.09
CA LEU A 130 8.69 0.33 6.16
C LEU A 130 9.03 0.83 7.57
N GLY A 131 8.11 1.55 8.20
CA GLY A 131 8.26 2.03 9.58
C GLY A 131 8.31 0.92 10.63
N ALA A 132 7.72 -0.25 10.37
CA ALA A 132 7.72 -1.40 11.28
C ALA A 132 8.96 -2.31 11.12
N MET A 133 9.70 -2.20 10.02
CA MET A 133 10.89 -3.03 9.76
C MET A 133 11.96 -2.97 10.86
N PRO A 134 12.28 -1.81 11.47
CA PRO A 134 13.25 -1.74 12.56
C PRO A 134 12.88 -2.62 13.76
N ASP A 135 11.59 -2.74 14.08
CA ASP A 135 11.13 -3.57 15.20
C ASP A 135 11.25 -5.06 14.86
N LEU A 136 10.94 -5.44 13.62
CA LEU A 136 11.14 -6.82 13.15
C LEU A 136 12.63 -7.19 13.17
N ILE A 137 13.51 -6.30 12.67
CA ILE A 137 14.96 -6.47 12.72
C ILE A 137 15.44 -6.62 14.17
N ALA A 138 14.98 -5.76 15.08
CA ALA A 138 15.36 -5.82 16.48
C ALA A 138 14.97 -7.16 17.11
N LYS A 139 13.75 -7.64 16.86
CA LYS A 139 13.27 -8.96 17.30
C LYS A 139 14.20 -10.08 16.82
N VAL A 140 14.45 -10.16 15.51
CA VAL A 140 15.23 -11.28 14.91
C VAL A 140 16.75 -11.13 15.12
N SER A 141 17.21 -10.00 15.65
CA SER A 141 18.60 -9.79 16.06
C SER A 141 18.95 -10.51 17.36
N GLU A 142 17.95 -10.84 18.17
CA GLU A 142 18.13 -11.62 19.40
C GLU A 142 18.22 -13.11 19.09
N LEU A 143 18.94 -13.88 19.90
CA LEU A 143 18.93 -15.34 19.78
C LEU A 143 17.53 -15.87 20.08
N TYR A 144 17.03 -16.79 19.24
CA TYR A 144 15.73 -17.40 19.46
C TYR A 144 15.72 -18.21 20.78
N GLU A 145 14.70 -17.97 21.60
CA GLU A 145 14.40 -18.74 22.81
C GLU A 145 12.99 -19.35 22.66
N GLU A 146 12.90 -20.69 22.81
CA GLU A 146 11.64 -21.47 22.69
C GLU A 146 10.61 -21.20 23.81
#